data_AF-A0A2K8SIE6-F1
#
_entry.id   AF-A0A2K8SIE6-F1
#
_cell.length_a   1.000
_cell.length_b   1.000
_cell.length_c   1.000
_cell.angle_alpha   90.00
_cell.angle_beta   90.00
_cell.angle_gamma   90.00
#
_symmetry.space_group_name_H-M   'P 1'
#
loop_
_entity.id
_entity.type
_entity.pdbx_description
1 polymer ?
#
loop_
_entity_poly.entity_id
_entity_poly.type
_entity_poly.pdbx_seq_one_letter_code
_entity_poly.pdbx_strand_id
1 'polypeptide(L)'
;MDTLAPVSGTNSLTPSQIEDLRLAASKMNGVERRSFQAEMALKYLKGWARLAERLFGWGRQNIEVGLAEKRTQIICVGLQSTFSGAKRWKEKQPEVALSLQQLAESHAQQDPTFKTSLAYTRLTAASALKELKELGFSQDQLPGASTMAQVLNRMGYRLRKVLKAKPQKKLHKQTTSSTTSKTFTILQQANQSRD
;
A
#
# COMPACT_ATOMS: atom_id res chain seq x y z
N MET A 1 -27.06 62.52 -20.18
CA MET A 1 -25.63 62.84 -20.01
C MET A 1 -25.28 62.42 -18.59
N ASP A 2 -25.11 61.10 -18.39
CA ASP A 2 -24.79 60.56 -17.07
C ASP A 2 -23.27 60.48 -16.94
N THR A 3 -22.75 61.40 -16.14
CA THR A 3 -21.35 61.50 -15.76
C THR A 3 -20.95 60.26 -14.95
N LEU A 4 -20.25 59.32 -15.59
CA LEU A 4 -19.62 58.20 -14.90
C LEU A 4 -18.46 58.73 -14.05
N ALA A 5 -18.66 58.74 -12.74
CA ALA A 5 -17.61 58.97 -11.76
C ALA A 5 -16.46 57.95 -11.97
N PRO A 6 -15.19 58.37 -11.84
CA PRO A 6 -14.06 57.46 -11.91
C PRO A 6 -14.16 56.48 -10.73
N VAL A 7 -14.23 55.19 -11.03
CA VAL A 7 -14.24 54.13 -10.02
C VAL A 7 -12.87 54.11 -9.33
N SER A 8 -12.79 54.83 -8.21
CA SER A 8 -11.66 54.84 -7.30
C SER A 8 -11.38 53.42 -6.77
N GLY A 9 -10.12 53.00 -6.88
CA GLY A 9 -9.58 51.85 -6.16
C GLY A 9 -9.40 50.57 -6.97
N THR A 10 -8.58 50.60 -8.03
CA THR A 10 -7.77 49.42 -8.38
C THR A 10 -6.49 49.53 -7.57
N ASN A 11 -6.32 48.70 -6.52
CA ASN A 11 -5.01 48.50 -5.91
C ASN A 11 -4.11 47.89 -6.99
N SER A 12 -3.34 48.73 -7.67
CA SER A 12 -2.44 48.30 -8.73
C SER A 12 -1.36 47.43 -8.12
N LEU A 13 -1.42 46.13 -8.39
CA LEU A 13 -0.38 45.19 -8.00
C LEU A 13 0.91 45.52 -8.74
N THR A 14 2.04 45.49 -8.04
CA THR A 14 3.34 45.62 -8.69
C THR A 14 3.66 44.33 -9.47
N PRO A 15 4.49 44.39 -10.52
CA PRO A 15 4.88 43.20 -11.28
C PRO A 15 5.48 42.09 -10.41
N SER A 16 6.32 42.45 -9.43
CA SER A 16 6.92 41.50 -8.48
C SER A 16 5.85 40.78 -7.62
N GLN A 17 4.81 41.49 -7.16
CA GLN A 17 3.72 40.85 -6.42
C GLN A 17 2.92 39.87 -7.28
N ILE A 18 2.76 40.18 -8.58
CA ILE A 18 2.09 39.28 -9.54
C ILE A 18 2.91 38.00 -9.71
N GLU A 19 4.24 38.11 -9.78
CA GLU A 19 5.14 36.95 -9.87
C GLU A 19 5.09 36.09 -8.60
N ASP A 20 5.11 36.70 -7.41
CA ASP A 20 5.00 35.98 -6.15
C ASP A 20 3.68 35.22 -6.03
N LEU A 21 2.57 35.84 -6.44
CA LEU A 21 1.25 35.19 -6.45
C LEU A 21 1.18 34.03 -7.45
N ARG A 22 1.81 34.18 -8.63
CA ARG A 22 1.94 33.08 -9.60
C ARG A 22 2.78 31.93 -9.05
N LEU A 23 3.88 32.24 -8.38
CA LEU A 23 4.76 31.25 -7.73
C LEU A 23 4.05 30.53 -6.59
N ALA A 24 3.25 31.24 -5.79
CA ALA A 24 2.44 30.63 -4.74
C ALA A 24 1.41 29.66 -5.36
N ALA A 25 0.67 30.10 -6.38
CA ALA A 25 -0.33 29.28 -7.05
C ALA A 25 0.29 28.02 -7.69
N SER A 26 1.52 28.10 -8.24
CA SER A 26 2.17 26.95 -8.88
C SER A 26 2.55 25.84 -7.89
N LYS A 27 2.77 26.16 -6.61
CA LYS A 27 3.07 25.19 -5.55
C LYS A 27 1.83 24.46 -5.02
N MET A 28 0.64 25.01 -5.21
CA MET A 28 -0.64 24.39 -4.79
C MET A 28 -1.22 23.56 -5.93
N ASN A 29 -2.07 22.56 -5.64
CA ASN A 29 -2.70 21.73 -6.67
C ASN A 29 -4.21 21.58 -6.45
N GLY A 30 -4.93 21.25 -7.53
CA GLY A 30 -6.36 20.88 -7.47
C GLY A 30 -7.25 21.96 -6.84
N VAL A 31 -7.97 21.57 -5.79
CA VAL A 31 -8.93 22.43 -5.08
C VAL A 31 -8.23 23.57 -4.35
N GLU A 32 -7.09 23.31 -3.70
CA GLU A 32 -6.34 24.32 -2.94
C GLU A 32 -5.83 25.45 -3.84
N ARG A 33 -5.34 25.10 -5.03
CA ARG A 33 -4.95 26.11 -6.04
C ARG A 33 -6.16 26.96 -6.44
N ARG A 34 -7.32 26.32 -6.65
CA ARG A 34 -8.55 26.98 -7.11
C ARG A 34 -9.11 27.93 -6.07
N SER A 35 -9.16 27.51 -4.81
CA SER A 35 -9.63 28.34 -3.70
C SER A 35 -8.71 29.55 -3.50
N PHE A 36 -7.39 29.35 -3.50
CA PHE A 36 -6.41 30.44 -3.42
C PHE A 36 -6.60 31.46 -4.55
N GLN A 37 -6.73 31.00 -5.80
CA GLN A 37 -6.95 31.88 -6.95
C GLN A 37 -8.24 32.68 -6.83
N ALA A 38 -9.33 32.06 -6.37
CA ALA A 38 -10.60 32.74 -6.14
C ALA A 38 -10.51 33.79 -5.03
N GLU A 39 -9.80 33.50 -3.94
CA GLU A 39 -9.56 34.46 -2.86
C GLU A 39 -8.75 35.68 -3.31
N MET A 40 -7.66 35.45 -4.05
CA MET A 40 -6.84 36.54 -4.57
C MET A 40 -7.60 37.35 -5.63
N ALA A 41 -8.40 36.70 -6.48
CA ALA A 41 -9.26 37.37 -7.44
C ALA A 41 -10.33 38.23 -6.74
N LEU A 42 -10.92 37.77 -5.63
CA LEU A 42 -11.84 38.59 -4.83
C LEU A 42 -11.15 39.79 -4.20
N LYS A 43 -9.99 39.57 -3.57
CA LYS A 43 -9.26 40.59 -2.83
C LYS A 43 -8.75 41.71 -3.73
N TYR A 44 -8.12 41.38 -4.84
CA TYR A 44 -7.46 42.37 -5.70
C TYR A 44 -8.33 42.80 -6.89
N LEU A 45 -9.18 41.92 -7.39
CA LEU A 45 -9.87 42.09 -8.68
C LEU A 45 -11.39 42.08 -8.56
N LYS A 46 -11.93 42.20 -7.33
CA LYS A 46 -13.38 42.20 -7.04
C LYS A 46 -14.12 40.96 -7.58
N GLY A 47 -13.40 39.86 -7.79
CA GLY A 47 -13.95 38.61 -8.33
C GLY A 47 -14.04 38.54 -9.87
N TRP A 48 -13.42 39.46 -10.60
CA TRP A 48 -13.49 39.50 -12.06
C TRP A 48 -12.53 38.49 -12.71
N ALA A 49 -13.06 37.33 -13.12
CA ALA A 49 -12.27 36.24 -13.66
C ALA A 49 -11.51 36.60 -14.96
N ARG A 50 -12.10 37.40 -15.87
CA ARG A 50 -11.42 37.86 -17.10
C ARG A 50 -10.20 38.72 -16.81
N LEU A 51 -10.26 39.52 -15.76
CA LEU A 51 -9.17 40.42 -15.38
C LEU A 51 -8.06 39.63 -14.68
N ALA A 52 -8.42 38.59 -13.92
CA ALA A 52 -7.48 37.67 -13.31
C ALA A 52 -6.70 36.83 -14.34
N GLU A 53 -7.36 36.40 -15.41
CA GLU A 53 -6.70 35.76 -16.55
C GLU A 53 -5.68 36.70 -17.20
N ARG A 54 -6.06 37.96 -17.47
CA ARG A 54 -5.15 38.94 -18.08
C ARG A 54 -3.95 39.29 -17.20
N LEU A 55 -4.15 39.47 -15.89
CA LEU A 55 -3.09 39.89 -14.97
C LEU A 55 -2.24 38.72 -14.47
N PHE A 56 -2.86 37.62 -14.04
CA PHE A 56 -2.16 36.49 -13.42
C PHE A 56 -1.91 35.32 -14.38
N GLY A 57 -2.58 35.26 -15.54
CA GLY A 57 -2.48 34.11 -16.44
C GLY A 57 -3.23 32.88 -15.93
N TRP A 58 -4.16 33.05 -14.99
CA TRP A 58 -4.95 31.95 -14.42
C TRP A 58 -6.21 31.68 -15.25
N GLY A 59 -6.52 30.40 -15.46
CA GLY A 59 -7.66 30.00 -16.27
C GLY A 59 -8.99 30.51 -15.72
N ARG A 60 -9.74 31.24 -16.54
CA ARG A 60 -11.02 31.87 -16.17
C ARG A 60 -12.01 30.91 -15.50
N GLN A 61 -12.20 29.72 -16.08
CA GLN A 61 -13.15 28.72 -15.58
C GLN A 61 -12.79 28.24 -14.16
N ASN A 62 -11.49 28.07 -13.84
CA ASN A 62 -11.07 27.67 -12.51
C ASN A 62 -11.43 28.72 -11.46
N ILE A 63 -11.25 30.00 -11.80
CA ILE A 63 -11.58 31.10 -10.91
C ILE A 63 -13.10 31.20 -10.71
N GLU A 64 -13.88 31.13 -11.79
CA GLU A 64 -15.35 31.15 -11.70
C GLU A 64 -15.87 30.00 -10.83
N VAL A 65 -15.32 28.78 -10.99
CA VAL A 65 -15.64 27.64 -10.13
C VAL A 65 -15.24 27.92 -8.69
N GLY A 66 -14.00 28.36 -8.43
CA GLY A 66 -13.55 28.65 -7.05
C GLY A 66 -14.36 29.76 -6.36
N LEU A 67 -14.82 30.76 -7.10
CA LEU A 67 -15.73 31.79 -6.60
C LEU A 67 -17.10 31.22 -6.24
N ALA A 68 -17.64 30.34 -7.09
CA ALA A 68 -18.90 29.66 -6.83
C ALA A 68 -18.80 28.69 -5.64
N GLU A 69 -17.71 27.94 -5.53
CA GLU A 69 -17.40 27.07 -4.38
C GLU A 69 -17.34 27.88 -3.09
N LYS A 70 -16.64 29.03 -3.10
CA LYS A 70 -16.58 29.92 -1.94
C LYS A 70 -17.96 30.51 -1.58
N ARG A 71 -18.79 30.85 -2.58
CA ARG A 71 -20.16 31.34 -2.35
C ARG A 71 -21.07 30.29 -1.75
N THR A 72 -20.95 29.04 -2.20
CA THR A 72 -21.83 27.93 -1.82
C THR A 72 -21.31 27.10 -0.65
N GLN A 73 -20.03 27.25 -0.29
CA GLN A 73 -19.30 26.40 0.66
C GLN A 73 -19.26 24.92 0.26
N ILE A 74 -19.50 24.62 -1.01
CA ILE A 74 -19.46 23.26 -1.58
C ILE A 74 -18.24 23.18 -2.50
N ILE A 75 -17.36 22.21 -2.24
CA ILE A 75 -16.16 21.99 -3.05
C ILE A 75 -16.51 21.09 -4.25
N CYS A 76 -16.24 21.55 -5.47
CA CYS A 76 -16.42 20.74 -6.66
C CYS A 76 -15.24 19.79 -6.84
N VAL A 77 -15.49 18.51 -6.60
CA VAL A 77 -14.53 17.44 -6.81
C VAL A 77 -14.55 17.02 -8.29
N GLY A 78 -13.38 16.91 -8.92
CA GLY A 78 -13.30 16.50 -10.32
C GLY A 78 -13.81 15.07 -10.54
N LEU A 79 -14.40 14.82 -11.71
CA LEU A 79 -14.86 13.48 -12.12
C LEU A 79 -13.70 12.47 -12.12
N GLN A 80 -12.51 12.90 -12.58
CA GLN A 80 -11.33 12.04 -12.59
C GLN A 80 -10.94 11.62 -11.17
N SER A 81 -10.86 12.53 -10.19
CA SER A 81 -10.47 12.15 -8.82
C SER A 81 -11.47 11.21 -8.13
N THR A 82 -12.73 11.20 -8.55
CA THR A 82 -13.81 10.43 -7.90
C THR A 82 -14.15 9.13 -8.63
N PHE A 83 -14.08 9.13 -9.96
CA PHE A 83 -14.50 8.01 -10.80
C PHE A 83 -13.37 7.42 -11.65
N SER A 84 -12.14 7.94 -11.57
CA SER A 84 -11.01 7.30 -12.25
C SER A 84 -10.46 6.11 -11.46
N GLY A 85 -9.84 5.20 -12.20
CA GLY A 85 -9.25 3.97 -11.68
C GLY A 85 -10.14 2.75 -11.95
N ALA A 86 -9.48 1.62 -12.20
CA ALA A 86 -10.19 0.35 -12.29
C ALA A 86 -10.70 -0.05 -10.90
N LYS A 87 -12.02 -0.27 -10.77
CA LYS A 87 -12.62 -0.84 -9.55
C LYS A 87 -11.86 -2.08 -9.14
N ARG A 88 -11.68 -2.24 -7.83
CA ARG A 88 -10.95 -3.40 -7.29
C ARG A 88 -11.71 -4.67 -7.66
N TRP A 89 -10.98 -5.75 -7.89
CA TRP A 89 -11.61 -7.03 -8.25
C TRP A 89 -12.70 -7.46 -7.25
N LYS A 90 -12.46 -7.27 -5.94
CA LYS A 90 -13.44 -7.55 -4.87
C LYS A 90 -14.75 -6.78 -5.02
N GLU A 91 -14.69 -5.55 -5.53
CA GLU A 91 -15.88 -4.70 -5.74
C GLU A 91 -16.64 -5.11 -7.01
N LYS A 92 -15.94 -5.69 -7.99
CA LYS A 92 -16.56 -6.21 -9.22
C LYS A 92 -17.23 -7.57 -8.99
N GLN A 93 -16.67 -8.39 -8.11
CA GLN A 93 -17.11 -9.76 -7.84
C GLN A 93 -17.22 -10.00 -6.32
N PRO A 94 -18.25 -9.45 -5.65
CA PRO A 94 -18.39 -9.54 -4.20
C PRO A 94 -18.61 -10.98 -3.72
N GLU A 95 -19.38 -11.78 -4.46
CA GLU A 95 -19.70 -13.18 -4.10
C GLU A 95 -18.43 -14.05 -4.10
N VAL A 96 -17.64 -13.98 -5.16
CA VAL A 96 -16.36 -14.72 -5.27
C VAL A 96 -15.37 -14.27 -4.20
N ALA A 97 -15.36 -12.98 -3.86
CA ALA A 97 -14.49 -12.44 -2.81
C ALA A 97 -14.87 -12.96 -1.42
N LEU A 98 -16.16 -13.16 -1.13
CA LEU A 98 -16.63 -13.76 0.13
C LEU A 98 -16.23 -15.23 0.23
N SER A 99 -16.43 -16.01 -0.83
CA SER A 99 -15.99 -17.41 -0.87
C SER A 99 -14.48 -17.54 -0.71
N LEU A 100 -13.71 -16.66 -1.35
CA LEU A 100 -12.26 -16.59 -1.18
C LEU A 100 -11.87 -16.27 0.27
N GLN A 101 -12.60 -15.38 0.95
CA GLN A 101 -12.35 -15.05 2.34
C GLN A 101 -12.59 -16.26 3.25
N GLN A 102 -13.71 -16.97 3.08
CA GLN A 102 -14.01 -18.19 3.85
C GLN A 102 -12.94 -19.27 3.65
N LEU A 103 -12.49 -19.43 2.41
CA LEU A 103 -11.40 -20.35 2.06
C LEU A 103 -10.06 -19.93 2.68
N ALA A 104 -9.75 -18.63 2.66
CA ALA A 104 -8.52 -18.14 3.27
C ALA A 104 -8.54 -18.29 4.80
N GLU A 105 -9.70 -18.08 5.44
CA GLU A 105 -9.89 -18.20 6.88
C GLU A 105 -9.70 -19.65 7.37
N SER A 106 -10.18 -20.64 6.62
CA SER A 106 -9.99 -22.06 6.97
C SER A 106 -8.52 -22.49 6.97
N HIS A 107 -7.70 -21.84 6.15
CA HIS A 107 -6.26 -22.05 6.04
C HIS A 107 -5.41 -21.04 6.80
N ALA A 108 -6.05 -20.09 7.50
CA ALA A 108 -5.39 -19.02 8.22
C ALA A 108 -4.93 -19.48 9.60
N GLN A 109 -3.72 -19.04 9.95
CA GLN A 109 -3.19 -19.12 11.30
C GLN A 109 -2.80 -17.71 11.74
N GLN A 110 -3.23 -17.32 12.94
CA GLN A 110 -2.84 -16.04 13.53
C GLN A 110 -1.32 -15.97 13.69
N ASP A 111 -0.78 -14.75 13.61
CA ASP A 111 0.64 -14.49 13.87
C ASP A 111 1.08 -15.13 15.19
N PRO A 112 2.03 -16.09 15.19
CA PRO A 112 2.47 -16.78 16.40
C PRO A 112 3.04 -15.85 17.48
N THR A 113 3.54 -14.66 17.09
CA THR A 113 4.07 -13.69 18.04
C THR A 113 2.98 -12.77 18.59
N PHE A 114 1.75 -12.84 18.06
CA PHE A 114 0.60 -12.00 18.43
C PHE A 114 0.89 -10.48 18.40
N LYS A 115 1.95 -10.05 17.71
CA LYS A 115 2.34 -8.64 17.57
C LYS A 115 1.58 -7.95 16.45
N THR A 116 1.07 -8.72 15.50
CA THR A 116 0.36 -8.20 14.34
C THR A 116 -1.01 -8.85 14.19
N SER A 117 -1.95 -8.13 13.58
CA SER A 117 -3.27 -8.64 13.17
C SER A 117 -3.22 -9.44 11.86
N LEU A 118 -2.02 -9.76 11.36
CA LEU A 118 -1.85 -10.49 10.10
C LEU A 118 -2.15 -11.97 10.31
N ALA A 119 -2.89 -12.54 9.35
CA ALA A 119 -3.13 -13.96 9.26
C ALA A 119 -2.17 -14.59 8.25
N TYR A 120 -1.38 -15.56 8.70
CA TYR A 120 -0.53 -16.33 7.80
C TYR A 120 -1.32 -17.50 7.22
N THR A 121 -1.33 -17.62 5.90
CA THR A 121 -2.01 -18.71 5.20
C THR A 121 -1.00 -19.64 4.54
N ARG A 122 -1.42 -20.90 4.39
CA ARG A 122 -0.75 -21.89 3.51
C ARG A 122 -1.33 -21.89 2.09
N LEU A 123 -2.48 -21.23 1.92
CA LEU A 123 -3.19 -21.12 0.65
C LEU A 123 -2.38 -20.28 -0.33
N THR A 124 -1.88 -20.92 -1.39
CA THR A 124 -1.22 -20.21 -2.49
C THR A 124 -2.25 -19.65 -3.45
N ALA A 125 -1.90 -18.59 -4.20
CA ALA A 125 -2.80 -18.01 -5.19
C ALA A 125 -3.27 -19.02 -6.25
N ALA A 126 -2.40 -19.96 -6.65
CA ALA A 126 -2.77 -21.02 -7.58
C ALA A 126 -3.73 -22.05 -6.98
N SER A 127 -3.57 -22.40 -5.70
CA SER A 127 -4.51 -23.28 -4.98
C SER A 127 -5.87 -22.62 -4.82
N ALA A 128 -5.89 -21.36 -4.37
CA ALA A 128 -7.10 -20.57 -4.24
C ALA A 128 -7.89 -20.50 -5.56
N LEU A 129 -7.21 -20.31 -6.69
CA LEU A 129 -7.85 -20.31 -8.01
C LEU A 129 -8.40 -21.68 -8.40
N LYS A 130 -7.77 -22.79 -8.01
CA LYS A 130 -8.29 -24.13 -8.28
C LYS A 130 -9.52 -24.42 -7.43
N GLU A 131 -9.46 -24.15 -6.14
CA GLU A 131 -10.55 -24.35 -5.20
C GLU A 131 -11.77 -23.48 -5.57
N LEU A 132 -11.56 -22.24 -5.99
CA LEU A 132 -12.66 -21.41 -6.51
C LEU A 132 -13.27 -21.96 -7.81
N LYS A 133 -12.49 -22.61 -8.68
CA LYS A 133 -13.04 -23.28 -9.87
C LYS A 133 -13.86 -24.51 -9.47
N GLU A 134 -13.39 -25.26 -8.48
CA GLU A 134 -14.11 -26.43 -7.94
C GLU A 134 -15.43 -26.03 -7.27
N LEU A 135 -15.50 -24.83 -6.68
CA LEU A 135 -16.73 -24.22 -6.19
C LEU A 135 -17.69 -23.74 -7.30
N GLY A 136 -17.29 -23.83 -8.57
CA GLY A 136 -18.15 -23.53 -9.72
C GLY A 136 -18.01 -22.12 -10.30
N PHE A 137 -17.03 -21.32 -9.87
CA PHE A 137 -16.84 -19.97 -10.43
C PHE A 137 -16.21 -20.01 -11.84
N SER A 138 -16.74 -19.18 -12.75
CA SER A 138 -16.25 -19.09 -14.13
C SER A 138 -14.84 -18.49 -14.21
N GLN A 139 -14.06 -18.88 -15.23
CA GLN A 139 -12.73 -18.30 -15.48
C GLN A 139 -12.77 -16.78 -15.64
N ASP A 140 -13.84 -16.24 -16.23
CA ASP A 140 -13.98 -14.81 -16.49
C ASP A 140 -14.16 -13.98 -15.21
N GLN A 141 -14.65 -14.62 -14.15
CA GLN A 141 -14.83 -13.99 -12.84
C GLN A 141 -13.53 -14.04 -12.01
N LEU A 142 -12.63 -14.97 -12.33
CA LEU A 142 -11.40 -15.20 -11.59
C LEU A 142 -10.28 -14.26 -12.05
N PRO A 143 -9.52 -13.66 -11.13
CA PRO A 143 -8.39 -12.83 -11.48
C PRO A 143 -7.19 -13.69 -11.87
N GLY A 144 -6.22 -13.10 -12.58
CA GLY A 144 -4.93 -13.76 -12.81
C GLY A 144 -4.20 -14.10 -11.50
N ALA A 145 -3.30 -15.09 -11.52
CA ALA A 145 -2.62 -15.58 -10.31
C ALA A 145 -1.85 -14.49 -9.53
N SER A 146 -1.22 -13.54 -10.22
CA SER A 146 -0.54 -12.40 -9.59
C SER A 146 -1.53 -11.46 -8.89
N THR A 147 -2.65 -11.15 -9.55
CA THR A 147 -3.74 -10.35 -8.98
C THR A 147 -4.38 -11.06 -7.79
N MET A 148 -4.58 -12.38 -7.86
CA MET A 148 -5.10 -13.19 -6.74
C MET A 148 -4.18 -13.07 -5.51
N ALA A 149 -2.86 -13.16 -5.68
CA ALA A 149 -1.92 -12.96 -4.58
C ALA A 149 -2.03 -11.56 -3.96
N GLN A 150 -2.19 -10.51 -4.77
CA GLN A 150 -2.40 -9.14 -4.28
C GLN A 150 -3.74 -8.98 -3.57
N VAL A 151 -4.80 -9.63 -4.05
CA VAL A 151 -6.13 -9.64 -3.42
C VAL A 151 -6.06 -10.25 -2.03
N LEU A 152 -5.42 -11.42 -1.89
CA LEU A 152 -5.18 -12.08 -0.60
C LEU A 152 -4.36 -11.21 0.35
N ASN A 153 -3.25 -10.64 -0.13
CA ASN A 153 -2.41 -9.73 0.67
C ASN A 153 -3.21 -8.50 1.16
N ARG A 154 -4.09 -7.94 0.32
CA ARG A 154 -4.97 -6.82 0.69
C ARG A 154 -6.08 -7.24 1.64
N MET A 155 -6.50 -8.51 1.66
CA MET A 155 -7.42 -9.06 2.67
C MET A 155 -6.71 -9.29 4.02
N GLY A 156 -5.38 -9.16 4.10
CA GLY A 156 -4.62 -9.41 5.33
C GLY A 156 -4.03 -10.82 5.44
N TYR A 157 -4.25 -11.66 4.42
CA TYR A 157 -3.70 -13.01 4.35
C TYR A 157 -2.34 -13.01 3.67
N ARG A 158 -1.29 -13.40 4.40
CA ARG A 158 0.07 -13.48 3.85
C ARG A 158 0.53 -14.92 3.75
N LEU A 159 1.06 -15.28 2.59
CA LEU A 159 1.63 -16.60 2.37
C LEU A 159 2.87 -16.79 3.26
N ARG A 160 2.87 -17.82 4.11
CA ARG A 160 4.04 -18.24 4.86
C ARG A 160 4.41 -19.67 4.48
N LYS A 161 5.67 -19.88 4.13
CA LYS A 161 6.19 -21.25 3.99
C LYS A 161 6.27 -21.88 5.37
N VAL A 162 5.69 -23.07 5.51
CA VAL A 162 5.86 -23.88 6.71
C VAL A 162 7.34 -24.23 6.82
N LEU A 163 8.01 -23.67 7.83
CA LEU A 163 9.34 -24.13 8.20
C LEU A 163 9.14 -25.49 8.87
N LYS A 164 9.54 -26.57 8.18
CA LYS A 164 9.64 -27.87 8.84
C LYS A 164 10.60 -27.74 10.02
N ALA A 165 10.24 -28.33 11.15
CA ALA A 165 11.12 -28.41 12.30
C ALA A 165 12.45 -29.02 11.86
N LYS A 166 13.57 -28.35 12.15
CA LYS A 166 14.89 -28.96 11.97
C LYS A 166 14.99 -30.07 13.04
N PRO A 167 15.11 -31.35 12.65
CA PRO A 167 15.20 -32.41 13.64
C PRO A 167 16.45 -32.18 14.50
N GLN A 168 16.30 -32.18 15.81
CA GLN A 168 17.45 -32.14 16.71
C GLN A 168 18.18 -33.47 16.58
N LYS A 169 19.28 -33.47 15.83
CA LYS A 169 20.16 -34.62 15.69
C LYS A 169 20.76 -34.89 17.07
N LYS A 170 20.48 -36.06 17.65
CA LYS A 170 21.09 -36.48 18.92
C LYS A 170 22.61 -36.44 18.77
N LEU A 171 23.29 -35.69 19.63
CA LEU A 171 24.75 -35.74 19.73
C LEU A 171 25.16 -37.14 20.18
N HIS A 172 26.18 -37.71 19.55
CA HIS A 172 26.74 -38.99 19.95
C HIS A 172 27.38 -38.81 21.34
N LYS A 173 26.78 -39.41 22.37
CA LYS A 173 27.39 -39.42 23.71
C LYS A 173 28.71 -40.19 23.62
N GLN A 174 29.80 -39.65 24.16
CA GLN A 174 31.04 -40.40 24.28
C GLN A 174 30.79 -41.61 25.17
N THR A 175 31.05 -42.81 24.64
CA THR A 175 31.03 -44.05 25.40
C THR A 175 32.14 -43.98 26.44
N THR A 176 31.79 -44.03 27.72
CA THR A 176 32.78 -44.18 28.79
C THR A 176 33.43 -45.55 28.65
N SER A 177 34.66 -45.62 28.14
CA SER A 177 35.43 -46.85 28.12
C SER A 177 35.73 -47.27 29.56
N SER A 178 35.31 -48.47 29.95
CA SER A 178 35.72 -49.07 31.21
C SER A 178 37.23 -49.34 31.16
N THR A 179 37.99 -48.65 32.01
CA THR A 179 39.42 -48.95 32.21
C THR A 179 39.53 -50.28 32.96
N THR A 180 39.58 -51.38 32.22
CA THR A 180 40.05 -52.67 32.75
C THR A 180 41.42 -52.94 32.17
N SER A 181 42.46 -52.58 32.91
CA SER A 181 43.81 -53.12 32.72
C SER A 181 44.30 -53.67 34.05
N LYS A 182 44.14 -54.98 34.23
CA LYS A 182 45.01 -55.81 35.07
C LYS A 182 45.45 -56.98 34.21
N THR A 183 46.69 -56.93 33.72
CA THR A 183 47.36 -58.07 33.10
C THR A 183 48.78 -58.07 33.65
N PHE A 184 49.02 -58.75 34.78
CA PHE A 184 49.40 -60.17 34.90
C PHE A 184 50.76 -60.43 34.22
N THR A 185 51.82 -60.26 35.00
CA THR A 185 53.19 -60.66 34.68
C THR A 185 53.26 -62.17 34.52
N ILE A 186 53.56 -62.68 33.32
CA ILE A 186 53.83 -64.11 33.09
C ILE A 186 55.35 -64.30 33.03
N LEU A 187 55.84 -65.16 33.92
CA LEU A 187 57.21 -65.67 33.99
C LEU A 187 57.53 -66.53 32.76
N GLN A 188 58.65 -66.21 32.09
CA GLN A 188 59.29 -67.10 31.11
C GLN A 188 60.14 -68.15 31.84
N GLN A 189 59.71 -69.40 31.77
CA GLN A 189 60.51 -70.62 31.92
C GLN A 189 59.95 -71.59 30.86
N ALA A 190 60.67 -72.42 30.11
CA ALA A 190 62.02 -72.94 30.11
C ALA A 190 62.30 -73.42 28.65
N ASN A 191 63.49 -73.68 28.14
CA ASN A 191 64.39 -74.80 28.43
C ASN A 191 65.44 -74.80 27.30
N GLN A 192 66.73 -74.97 27.60
CA GLN A 192 67.60 -75.86 26.82
C GLN A 192 68.91 -76.10 27.56
N SER A 193 69.08 -77.35 27.97
CA SER A 193 70.34 -77.98 28.36
C SER A 193 70.84 -78.82 27.18
N ARG A 194 72.18 -78.94 27.08
CA ARG A 194 72.99 -79.75 26.15
C ARG A 194 73.23 -79.04 24.80
N ASP A 195 74.47 -78.75 24.38
CA ASP A 195 75.77 -79.40 24.62
C ASP A 195 76.86 -78.48 25.21
#